data_AF-A0A7C0V263-F1
#
_entry.id   AF-A0A7C0V263-F1
#
_cell.length_a   1.000
_cell.length_b   1.000
_cell.length_c   1.000
_cell.angle_alpha   90.00
_cell.angle_beta   90.00
_cell.angle_gamma   90.00
#
_symmetry.space_group_name_H-M   'P 1'
#
loop_
_entity.id
_entity.type
_entity.pdbx_description
1 polymer ?
#
loop_
_entity_poly.entity_id
_entity_poly.type
_entity_poly.pdbx_seq_one_letter_code
_entity_poly.pdbx_strand_id
1 'polypeptide(L)'
;MIRLDLHVHTQYSYDSKTTLKQVFRAAEKAGLDGVAITDHGTVEGALKALRLKPKIFVVPGMEVDAKGGHILALGVRERVPEGLSVLETVERIHELGGLAVASHLYAFFKSCHWSLEELSSFDAIEVINASAIPFGRSTRRSFRVARALGLPMVA
;
A
#
# COMPACT_ATOMS: atom_id res chain seq x y z
N MET A 1 4.39 -11.08 17.98
CA MET A 1 3.59 -10.69 16.80
C MET A 1 4.17 -9.39 16.30
N ILE A 2 4.55 -9.31 15.03
CA ILE A 2 5.07 -8.08 14.40
C ILE A 2 3.89 -7.20 13.98
N ARG A 3 3.96 -5.89 14.22
CA ARG A 3 2.94 -4.89 13.91
C ARG A 3 3.50 -3.85 12.94
N LEU A 4 2.92 -3.78 11.75
CA LEU A 4 3.33 -2.84 10.70
C LEU A 4 2.14 -2.01 10.25
N ASP A 5 2.43 -0.78 9.82
CA ASP A 5 1.53 0.02 8.97
C ASP A 5 2.05 -0.08 7.53
N LEU A 6 1.25 -0.62 6.62
CA LEU A 6 1.71 -0.97 5.26
C LEU A 6 1.38 0.11 4.21
N HIS A 7 0.81 1.25 4.61
CA HIS A 7 0.38 2.28 3.67
C HIS A 7 0.66 3.69 4.22
N VAL A 8 1.92 4.13 4.08
CA VAL A 8 2.37 5.42 4.63
C VAL A 8 2.95 6.33 3.56
N HIS A 9 2.36 7.53 3.45
CA HIS A 9 2.85 8.60 2.57
C HIS A 9 3.67 9.63 3.34
N THR A 10 4.66 10.17 2.65
CA THR A 10 5.67 11.07 3.19
C THR A 10 5.74 12.34 2.36
N GLN A 11 6.65 13.25 2.71
CA GLN A 11 6.98 14.45 1.93
C GLN A 11 7.41 14.18 0.47
N TYR A 12 7.61 12.92 0.08
CA TYR A 12 7.93 12.51 -1.30
C TYR A 12 6.69 12.20 -2.14
N SER A 13 5.51 12.19 -1.51
CA SER A 13 4.20 12.11 -2.16
C SER A 13 3.55 13.49 -2.22
N TYR A 14 2.72 13.74 -3.24
CA TYR A 14 2.04 15.04 -3.41
C TYR A 14 0.99 15.33 -2.32
N ASP A 15 0.51 14.30 -1.64
CA ASP A 15 -0.59 14.37 -0.67
C ASP A 15 -0.13 14.42 0.80
N SER A 16 1.18 14.37 1.06
CA SER A 16 1.74 14.37 2.41
C SER A 16 2.89 15.37 2.56
N LYS A 17 3.00 15.95 3.75
CA LYS A 17 4.12 16.83 4.16
C LYS A 17 4.94 16.20 5.28
N THR A 18 4.64 14.96 5.64
CA THR A 18 5.24 14.29 6.80
C THR A 18 6.65 13.83 6.46
N THR A 19 7.64 14.33 7.21
CA THR A 19 9.03 13.92 7.02
C THR A 19 9.26 12.47 7.47
N LEU A 20 10.26 11.78 6.91
CA LEU A 20 10.60 10.40 7.31
C LEU A 20 10.85 10.28 8.83
N LYS A 21 11.51 11.27 9.44
CA LYS A 21 11.75 11.30 10.89
C LYS A 21 10.45 11.38 11.69
N GLN A 22 9.46 12.13 11.20
CA GLN A 22 8.14 12.21 11.84
C GLN A 22 7.39 10.88 11.71
N VAL A 23 7.46 10.21 10.55
CA VAL A 23 6.90 8.86 10.37
C VAL A 23 7.50 7.90 11.39
N PHE A 24 8.83 7.82 11.48
CA PHE A 24 9.48 6.89 12.42
C PHE A 24 9.10 7.18 13.87
N ARG A 25 9.09 8.46 14.26
CA ARG A 25 8.68 8.86 15.62
C ARG A 25 7.20 8.50 15.90
N ALA A 26 6.32 8.65 14.92
CA ALA A 26 4.91 8.31 15.08
C ALA A 26 4.72 6.80 15.23
N ALA A 27 5.40 6.01 14.40
CA ALA A 27 5.38 4.54 14.46
C ALA A 27 5.91 4.02 15.80
N GLU A 28 7.06 4.53 16.26
CA GLU A 28 7.62 4.19 17.59
C GLU A 28 6.64 4.54 18.72
N LYS A 29 6.04 5.73 18.68
CA LYS A 29 5.06 6.16 19.69
C LYS A 29 3.79 5.30 19.68
N ALA A 30 3.39 4.79 18.53
CA ALA A 30 2.25 3.89 18.37
C ALA A 30 2.58 2.43 18.75
N GLY A 31 3.85 2.12 19.04
CA GLY A 31 4.29 0.75 19.33
C GLY A 31 4.26 -0.16 18.10
N LEU A 32 4.47 0.40 16.90
CA LEU A 32 4.67 -0.37 15.68
C LEU A 32 6.13 -0.84 15.59
N ASP A 33 6.30 -2.05 15.08
CA ASP A 33 7.62 -2.60 14.78
C ASP A 33 8.19 -2.06 13.47
N GLY A 34 7.37 -1.46 12.60
CA GLY A 34 7.79 -0.94 11.30
C GLY A 34 6.68 -0.31 10.47
N VAL A 35 7.09 0.20 9.32
CA VAL A 35 6.21 0.82 8.32
C VAL A 35 6.61 0.43 6.90
N ALA A 36 5.67 0.39 5.97
CA ALA A 36 5.96 0.47 4.55
C ALA A 36 5.82 1.92 4.08
N ILE A 37 6.83 2.43 3.38
CA ILE A 37 6.76 3.74 2.75
C ILE A 37 6.27 3.52 1.32
N THR A 38 5.10 4.05 1.00
CA THR A 38 4.38 3.77 -0.25
C THR A 38 3.94 5.08 -0.92
N ASP A 39 4.87 6.01 -1.11
CA ASP A 39 4.59 7.29 -1.77
C ASP A 39 4.03 7.08 -3.20
N HIS A 40 3.16 8.00 -3.65
CA HIS A 40 2.59 7.96 -5.00
C HIS A 40 3.66 8.03 -6.08
N GLY A 41 3.70 7.03 -6.97
CA GLY A 41 4.49 7.07 -8.20
C GLY A 41 6.01 6.99 -8.02
N THR A 42 6.52 6.87 -6.78
CA THR A 42 7.95 6.92 -6.49
C THR A 42 8.37 6.03 -5.32
N VAL A 43 9.58 5.46 -5.41
CA VAL A 43 10.26 4.71 -4.34
C VAL A 43 11.30 5.56 -3.59
N GLU A 44 11.47 6.84 -3.95
CA GLU A 44 12.56 7.68 -3.43
C GLU A 44 12.51 7.83 -1.91
N GLY A 45 11.32 8.10 -1.35
CA GLY A 45 11.12 8.22 0.09
C GLY A 45 11.47 6.92 0.83
N ALA A 46 11.08 5.79 0.25
CA ALA A 46 11.36 4.45 0.76
C ALA A 46 12.86 4.10 0.75
N LEU A 47 13.56 4.36 -0.35
CA LEU A 47 15.00 4.14 -0.46
C LEU A 47 15.79 5.06 0.46
N LYS A 48 15.34 6.31 0.62
CA LYS A 48 15.93 7.24 1.59
C LYS A 48 15.71 6.73 3.02
N ALA A 49 14.52 6.24 3.35
CA ALA A 49 14.19 5.68 4.66
C ALA A 49 15.10 4.50 5.03
N LEU A 50 15.35 3.57 4.10
CA LEU A 50 16.28 2.45 4.31
C LEU A 50 17.70 2.91 4.66
N ARG A 51 18.19 3.98 4.02
CA ARG A 51 19.53 4.52 4.28
C ARG A 51 19.66 5.19 5.65
N LEU A 52 18.55 5.66 6.23
CA LEU A 52 18.53 6.30 7.55
C LEU A 52 18.66 5.30 8.70
N LYS A 53 18.48 4.00 8.44
CA LYS A 53 18.59 2.91 9.43
C LYS A 53 17.85 3.23 10.74
N PRO A 54 16.51 3.48 10.69
CA PRO A 54 15.74 3.72 11.90
C PRO A 54 15.70 2.47 12.79
N LYS A 55 15.21 2.62 14.02
CA LYS A 55 15.06 1.51 14.97
C LYS A 55 13.94 0.53 14.59
N ILE A 56 13.01 0.98 13.76
CA ILE A 56 11.87 0.20 13.26
C ILE A 56 12.19 -0.40 11.87
N PHE A 57 11.46 -1.42 11.47
CA PHE A 57 11.53 -1.96 10.12
C PHE A 57 10.99 -0.95 9.10
N VAL A 58 11.64 -0.91 7.94
CA VAL A 58 11.15 -0.18 6.77
C VAL A 58 10.99 -1.17 5.64
N VAL A 59 9.75 -1.36 5.20
CA VAL A 59 9.44 -2.09 3.97
C VAL A 59 9.47 -1.07 2.83
N PRO A 60 10.36 -1.22 1.84
CA PRO A 60 10.34 -0.32 0.70
C PRO A 60 9.13 -0.60 -0.18
N GLY A 61 8.60 0.43 -0.84
CA GLY A 61 7.49 0.26 -1.76
C GLY A 61 7.11 1.58 -2.44
N MET A 62 5.98 1.55 -3.14
CA MET A 62 5.31 2.71 -3.71
C MET A 62 3.81 2.41 -3.88
N GLU A 63 2.99 3.45 -3.95
CA GLU A 63 1.60 3.33 -4.43
C GLU A 63 1.59 3.65 -5.93
N VAL A 64 1.17 2.68 -6.76
CA VAL A 64 1.11 2.79 -8.21
C VAL A 64 -0.30 3.25 -8.61
N ASP A 65 -0.39 4.33 -9.40
CA ASP A 65 -1.64 4.71 -10.07
C ASP A 65 -1.82 3.82 -11.32
N ALA A 66 -2.59 2.74 -11.18
CA ALA A 66 -2.92 1.83 -12.27
C ALA A 66 -4.28 2.18 -12.88
N LYS A 67 -4.55 1.69 -14.09
CA LYS A 67 -5.89 1.83 -14.68
C LYS A 67 -6.92 1.16 -13.78
N GLY A 68 -7.85 1.96 -13.28
CA GLY A 68 -8.98 1.50 -12.48
C GLY A 68 -8.76 1.50 -10.96
N GLY A 69 -7.59 1.93 -10.47
CA GLY A 69 -7.33 2.08 -9.04
C GLY A 69 -5.86 2.08 -8.65
N HIS A 70 -5.58 2.29 -7.36
CA HIS A 70 -4.21 2.30 -6.87
C HIS A 70 -3.78 0.94 -6.32
N ILE A 71 -2.51 0.59 -6.50
CA ILE A 71 -1.94 -0.68 -6.08
C ILE A 71 -0.71 -0.42 -5.22
N LEU A 72 -0.63 -1.03 -4.02
CA LEU A 72 0.62 -0.99 -3.27
C LEU A 72 1.58 -2.02 -3.85
N ALA A 73 2.75 -1.55 -4.26
CA ALA A 73 3.88 -2.38 -4.62
C ALA A 73 4.79 -2.49 -3.38
N LEU A 74 4.62 -3.54 -2.58
CA LEU A 74 5.42 -3.75 -1.37
C LEU A 74 6.70 -4.54 -1.70
N GLY A 75 7.81 -4.17 -1.08
CA GLY A 75 9.11 -4.82 -1.25
C GLY A 75 9.91 -4.34 -2.48
N VAL A 76 9.30 -3.57 -3.39
CA VAL A 76 9.99 -3.07 -4.59
C VAL A 76 10.98 -1.96 -4.23
N ARG A 77 12.07 -1.89 -5.00
CA ARG A 77 13.12 -0.85 -4.90
C ARG A 77 13.29 -0.04 -6.18
N GLU A 78 12.55 -0.40 -7.21
CA GLU A 78 12.52 0.25 -8.51
C GLU A 78 11.10 0.70 -8.80
N ARG A 79 10.96 1.74 -9.62
CA ARG A 79 9.66 2.31 -9.96
C ARG A 79 8.87 1.34 -10.85
N VAL A 80 7.62 1.10 -10.47
CA VAL A 80 6.61 0.47 -11.33
C VAL A 80 5.96 1.57 -12.18
N PRO A 81 5.85 1.42 -13.52
CA PRO A 81 5.18 2.41 -14.37
C PRO A 81 3.71 2.58 -14.02
N GLU A 82 3.23 3.83 -14.09
CA GLU A 82 1.83 4.19 -13.89
C GLU A 82 1.02 4.02 -15.19
N GLY A 83 -0.31 3.91 -15.06
CA GLY A 83 -1.23 3.82 -16.20
C GLY A 83 -1.27 2.48 -16.92
N LEU A 84 -0.59 1.45 -16.40
CA LEU A 84 -0.73 0.07 -16.84
C LEU A 84 -2.10 -0.49 -16.43
N SER A 85 -2.57 -1.57 -17.07
CA SER A 85 -3.71 -2.33 -16.56
C SER A 85 -3.40 -2.96 -15.20
N VAL A 86 -4.42 -3.39 -14.46
CA VAL A 86 -4.23 -4.07 -13.16
C VAL A 86 -3.32 -5.29 -13.29
N LEU A 87 -3.59 -6.17 -14.25
CA LEU A 87 -2.83 -7.40 -14.44
C LEU A 87 -1.38 -7.12 -14.82
N GLU A 88 -1.13 -6.19 -15.76
CA GLU A 88 0.22 -5.75 -16.11
C GLU A 88 0.96 -5.11 -14.92
N THR A 89 0.24 -4.37 -14.07
CA THR A 89 0.84 -3.76 -12.87
C THR A 89 1.25 -4.82 -11.85
N VAL A 90 0.38 -5.80 -11.58
CA VAL A 90 0.67 -6.92 -10.68
C VAL A 90 1.85 -7.73 -11.19
N GLU A 91 1.84 -8.11 -12.47
CA GLU A 91 2.95 -8.84 -13.11
C GLU A 91 4.27 -8.06 -12.97
N ARG A 92 4.25 -6.74 -13.24
CA ARG A 92 5.44 -5.90 -13.10
C ARG A 92 5.95 -5.81 -11.67
N ILE A 93 5.06 -5.79 -10.67
CA ILE A 93 5.43 -5.82 -9.25
C ILE A 93 6.13 -7.15 -8.92
N HIS A 94 5.58 -8.28 -9.40
CA HIS A 94 6.16 -9.61 -9.19
C HIS A 94 7.52 -9.77 -9.87
N GLU A 95 7.71 -9.24 -11.09
CA GLU A 95 9.01 -9.22 -11.77
C GLU A 95 10.10 -8.50 -10.97
N LEU A 96 9.70 -7.46 -10.23
CA LEU A 96 10.58 -6.71 -9.32
C LEU A 96 10.76 -7.40 -7.96
N GLY A 97 10.20 -8.58 -7.77
CA GLY A 97 10.24 -9.36 -6.53
C GLY A 97 9.38 -8.78 -5.41
N GLY A 98 8.41 -7.92 -5.74
CA GLY A 98 7.48 -7.33 -4.79
C GLY A 98 6.20 -8.13 -4.62
N LEU A 99 5.33 -7.63 -3.73
CA LEU A 99 3.96 -8.09 -3.52
C LEU A 99 2.98 -7.00 -3.90
N ALA A 100 1.93 -7.35 -4.62
CA ALA A 100 0.86 -6.45 -5.04
C ALA A 100 -0.31 -6.52 -4.06
N VAL A 101 -0.68 -5.37 -3.49
CA VAL A 101 -1.84 -5.25 -2.61
C VAL A 101 -2.91 -4.38 -3.25
N ALA A 102 -4.12 -4.91 -3.33
CA ALA A 102 -5.31 -4.16 -3.72
C ALA A 102 -5.63 -3.10 -2.65
N SER A 103 -5.36 -1.82 -2.95
CA SER A 103 -5.52 -0.73 -1.99
C SER A 103 -6.93 -0.13 -2.02
N HIS A 104 -7.39 0.30 -0.84
CA HIS A 104 -8.60 1.07 -0.53
C HIS A 104 -9.81 0.91 -1.47
N LEU A 105 -10.12 -0.35 -1.84
CA LEU A 105 -11.16 -0.76 -2.81
C LEU A 105 -12.46 0.05 -2.76
N TYR A 106 -12.93 0.36 -1.55
CA TYR A 106 -14.21 1.00 -1.29
C TYR A 106 -14.10 2.34 -0.55
N ALA A 107 -12.95 2.99 -0.57
CA ALA A 107 -12.82 4.36 -0.09
C ALA A 107 -13.54 5.32 -1.05
N PHE A 108 -14.43 6.15 -0.52
CA PHE A 108 -15.15 7.14 -1.31
C PHE A 108 -14.16 8.14 -1.93
N PHE A 109 -14.35 8.48 -3.22
CA PHE A 109 -13.42 9.23 -4.09
C PHE A 109 -12.11 8.55 -4.51
N LYS A 110 -11.79 7.36 -3.98
CA LYS A 110 -10.64 6.53 -4.39
C LYS A 110 -11.06 5.11 -4.79
N SER A 111 -12.35 4.90 -5.06
CA SER A 111 -12.91 3.57 -5.25
C SER A 111 -12.39 2.92 -6.51
N CYS A 112 -11.96 1.67 -6.37
CA CYS A 112 -11.46 0.86 -7.47
C CYS A 112 -12.64 0.14 -8.16
N HIS A 113 -12.58 0.05 -9.48
CA HIS A 113 -13.59 -0.65 -10.28
C HIS A 113 -13.01 -1.92 -10.89
N TRP A 114 -12.56 -2.83 -10.04
CA TRP A 114 -11.95 -4.09 -10.46
C TRP A 114 -12.94 -5.25 -10.44
N SER A 115 -12.84 -6.09 -11.46
CA SER A 115 -13.51 -7.38 -11.56
C SER A 115 -13.00 -8.36 -10.50
N LEU A 116 -13.75 -9.44 -10.25
CA LEU A 116 -13.28 -10.51 -9.36
C LEU A 116 -12.02 -11.21 -9.89
N GLU A 117 -11.87 -11.28 -11.22
CA GLU A 117 -10.69 -11.84 -11.87
C GLU A 117 -9.45 -10.98 -11.57
N GLU A 118 -9.53 -9.67 -11.78
CA GLU A 118 -8.45 -8.74 -11.43
C GLU A 118 -8.13 -8.80 -9.94
N LEU A 119 -9.16 -8.79 -9.08
CA LEU A 119 -8.97 -8.90 -7.62
C LEU A 119 -8.28 -10.21 -7.20
N SER A 120 -8.51 -11.30 -7.92
CA SER A 120 -7.89 -12.60 -7.62
C SER A 120 -6.41 -12.67 -7.99
N SER A 121 -5.89 -11.71 -8.76
CA SER A 121 -4.47 -11.65 -9.13
C SER A 121 -3.56 -11.06 -8.03
N PHE A 122 -4.13 -10.36 -7.05
CA PHE A 122 -3.37 -9.71 -5.97
C PHE A 122 -2.92 -10.70 -4.90
N ASP A 123 -1.82 -10.36 -4.22
CA ASP A 123 -1.29 -11.14 -3.09
C ASP A 123 -2.06 -10.89 -1.79
N ALA A 124 -2.66 -9.70 -1.65
CA ALA A 124 -3.45 -9.31 -0.48
C ALA A 124 -4.44 -8.19 -0.81
N ILE A 125 -5.39 -7.98 0.10
CA ILE A 125 -6.36 -6.88 0.03
C ILE A 125 -6.24 -6.00 1.27
N GLU A 126 -6.14 -4.68 1.06
CA GLU A 126 -6.28 -3.70 2.13
C GLU A 126 -7.73 -3.63 2.60
N VAL A 127 -7.99 -4.10 3.81
CA VAL A 127 -9.33 -4.15 4.40
C VAL A 127 -9.61 -2.99 5.34
N ILE A 128 -8.58 -2.38 5.92
CA ILE A 128 -8.69 -1.18 6.74
C ILE A 128 -7.80 -0.13 6.09
N ASN A 129 -8.36 1.06 5.86
CA ASN A 129 -7.61 2.21 5.40
C ASN A 129 -8.13 3.45 6.11
N ALA A 130 -7.23 4.26 6.66
CA ALA A 130 -7.59 5.43 7.46
C ALA A 130 -8.35 6.51 6.67
N SER A 131 -8.16 6.56 5.35
CA SER A 131 -8.86 7.51 4.46
C SER A 131 -10.23 6.99 3.98
N ALA A 132 -10.60 5.75 4.31
CA ALA A 132 -11.85 5.17 3.85
C ALA A 132 -13.06 5.82 4.52
N ILE A 133 -13.87 6.51 3.72
CA ILE A 133 -15.18 7.03 4.11
C ILE A 133 -16.22 6.29 3.25
N PRO A 134 -17.37 5.82 3.80
CA PRO A 134 -17.65 5.63 5.22
C PRO A 134 -16.93 4.38 5.78
N PHE A 135 -16.00 4.60 6.71
CA PHE A 135 -15.04 3.63 7.25
C PHE A 135 -15.62 2.24 7.52
N GLY A 136 -16.66 2.16 8.37
CA GLY A 136 -17.23 0.88 8.78
C GLY A 136 -17.89 0.07 7.66
N ARG A 137 -18.42 0.73 6.62
CA ARG A 137 -18.99 0.03 5.45
C ARG A 137 -17.91 -0.38 4.47
N SER A 138 -16.96 0.50 4.18
CA SER A 138 -15.82 0.21 3.30
C SER A 138 -15.02 -0.98 3.82
N THR A 139 -14.69 -0.96 5.13
CA THR A 139 -13.98 -2.06 5.81
C THR A 139 -14.73 -3.38 5.68
N ARG A 140 -16.04 -3.40 6.00
CA ARG A 140 -16.86 -4.63 5.89
C ARG A 140 -16.97 -5.16 4.47
N ARG A 141 -16.95 -4.29 3.46
CA ARG A 141 -16.97 -4.71 2.05
C ARG A 141 -15.64 -5.33 1.64
N SER A 142 -14.51 -4.67 1.93
CA SER A 142 -13.18 -5.21 1.62
C SER A 142 -12.94 -6.54 2.31
N PHE A 143 -13.34 -6.67 3.59
CA PHE A 143 -13.26 -7.93 4.34
C PHE A 143 -14.03 -9.08 3.67
N ARG A 144 -15.24 -8.81 3.18
CA ARG A 144 -16.05 -9.83 2.49
C ARG A 144 -15.38 -10.30 1.20
N VAL A 145 -14.80 -9.40 0.44
CA VAL A 145 -14.09 -9.73 -0.81
C VAL A 145 -12.84 -10.56 -0.51
N ALA A 146 -11.99 -10.09 0.41
CA ALA A 146 -10.78 -10.83 0.79
C ALA A 146 -11.10 -12.24 1.27
N ARG A 147 -12.14 -12.39 2.10
CA ARG A 147 -12.60 -13.70 2.57
C ARG A 147 -13.14 -14.57 1.44
N ALA A 148 -13.89 -14.01 0.49
CA ALA A 148 -14.45 -14.75 -0.63
C ALA A 148 -13.36 -15.26 -1.59
N LEU A 149 -12.28 -14.50 -1.77
CA LEU A 149 -11.13 -14.86 -2.60
C LEU A 149 -10.07 -15.71 -1.86
N GLY A 150 -10.19 -15.85 -0.54
CA GLY A 150 -9.19 -16.55 0.28
C GLY A 150 -7.87 -15.81 0.40
N LEU A 151 -7.86 -14.49 0.16
CA LEU A 151 -6.64 -13.67 0.16
C LEU A 151 -6.31 -13.12 1.56
N PRO A 152 -5.01 -12.98 1.88
CA PRO A 152 -4.54 -12.23 3.04
C PRO A 152 -5.15 -10.82 3.12
N MET A 153 -5.33 -10.36 4.35
CA MET A 153 -5.91 -9.05 4.65
C MET A 153 -4.86 -8.16 5.31
N VAL A 154 -4.69 -6.95 4.80
CA VAL A 154 -3.80 -5.94 5.38
C VAL A 154 -4.57 -4.70 5.83
N ALA A 155 -3.91 -3.89 6.65
CA ALA A 155 -4.45 -2.70 7.30
C ALA A 155 -3.42 -1.58 7.34
#